data_AF-A0A420HX16-F1
#
_entry.id   AF-A0A420HX16-F1
#
_cell.length_a   1.000
_cell.length_b   1.000
_cell.length_c   1.000
_cell.angle_alpha   90.00
_cell.angle_beta   90.00
_cell.angle_gamma   90.00
#
_symmetry.space_group_name_H-M   'P 1'
#
loop_
_entity.id
_entity.type
_entity.pdbx_description
1 polymer ?
#
loop_
_entity_poly.entity_id
_entity_poly.type
_entity_poly.pdbx_seq_one_letter_code
_entity_poly.pdbx_strand_id
1 'polypeptide(L)' 'MPLIPKSSYYDKNYRQSPALIRARKPFLVKNAITGLALMVFVTSVYSWTIKAVSQDEFEDVKVPNIPVKTNSSETK' A
#
# COMPACT_ATOMS: atom_id res chain seq x y z
N MET A 1 27.23 24.13 31.78
CA MET A 1 26.71 22.84 31.29
C MET A 1 27.56 22.41 30.11
N PRO A 2 28.19 21.23 30.11
CA PRO A 2 28.97 20.79 28.96
C PRO A 2 28.03 20.60 27.76
N LEU A 3 28.39 21.20 26.63
CA LEU A 3 27.67 21.01 25.37
C LEU A 3 27.85 19.55 24.95
N ILE A 4 26.77 18.76 25.01
CA ILE A 4 26.73 17.41 24.44
C ILE A 4 27.22 17.54 23.00
N PRO A 5 28.31 16.87 22.59
CA PRO A 5 28.78 16.96 21.22
C PRO A 5 27.63 16.51 20.31
N LYS A 6 27.09 17.42 19.48
CA LYS A 6 26.14 17.07 18.42
C LYS A 6 26.75 15.89 17.68
N SER A 7 26.00 14.80 17.56
CA SER A 7 26.51 13.55 17.00
C SER A 7 27.20 13.83 15.65
N SER A 8 28.45 13.41 15.54
CA SER A 8 29.38 13.65 14.41
C SER A 8 28.86 13.18 13.02
N TYR A 9 27.68 12.56 13.00
CA TYR A 9 27.00 12.05 11.81
C TYR A 9 26.16 13.11 11.07
N TYR A 10 25.82 14.22 11.72
CA TYR A 10 25.04 15.31 11.10
C TYR A 10 25.69 16.66 11.32
N ASP A 11 25.67 17.50 10.30
CA ASP A 11 26.19 18.87 10.35
C ASP A 11 25.22 19.81 11.10
N LYS A 12 25.66 21.05 11.39
CA LYS A 12 24.85 22.10 12.03
C LYS A 12 23.53 22.36 11.32
N ASN A 13 23.47 22.13 10.00
CA ASN A 13 22.29 22.27 9.14
C ASN A 13 21.47 20.96 8.99
N TYR A 14 21.68 19.97 9.87
CA TYR A 14 21.03 18.64 9.80
C TYR A 14 21.29 17.86 8.50
N ARG A 15 22.36 18.19 7.78
CA ARG A 15 22.80 17.45 6.60
C ARG A 15 23.62 16.23 7.03
N GLN A 16 23.51 15.15 6.28
CA GLN A 16 24.32 13.95 6.52
C GLN A 16 25.81 14.28 6.31
N SER A 17 26.67 13.87 7.26
CA SER A 17 28.11 14.07 7.13
C SER A 17 28.71 13.17 6.02
N PRO A 18 29.86 13.54 5.44
CA PRO A 18 30.52 12.71 4.42
C PRO A 18 30.85 11.28 4.90
N ALA A 19 31.16 11.13 6.19
CA ALA A 19 31.39 9.84 6.82
C ALA A 19 30.14 8.94 6.78
N LEU A 20 28.97 9.53 7.09
CA LEU A 20 27.70 8.82 7.10
C LEU A 20 27.24 8.42 5.68
N ILE A 21 27.44 9.30 4.69
CA ILE A 21 27.09 9.00 3.30
C ILE A 21 27.89 7.80 2.81
N ARG A 22 29.21 7.76 3.06
CA ARG A 22 30.08 6.64 2.70
C ARG A 22 29.63 5.33 3.36
N ALA A 23 29.28 5.37 4.65
CA ALA A 23 28.80 4.20 5.37
C ALA A 23 27.47 3.64 4.79
N ARG A 24 26.64 4.50 4.17
CA ARG A 24 25.35 4.09 3.58
C ARG A 24 25.41 3.70 2.11
N LYS A 25 26.46 4.10 1.37
CA LYS A 25 26.66 3.74 -0.05
C LYS A 25 26.35 2.26 -0.38
N PRO A 26 26.83 1.26 0.38
CA PRO A 26 26.60 -0.14 0.01
C PRO A 26 25.15 -0.61 0.15
N PHE A 27 24.34 0.07 0.98
CA PHE A 27 22.96 -0.33 1.26
C PHE A 27 21.94 0.39 0.39
N LEU A 28 22.31 1.51 -0.24
CA LEU A 28 21.38 2.30 -1.07
C LEU A 28 20.79 1.45 -2.19
N VAL A 29 21.64 0.77 -2.95
CA VAL A 29 21.20 -0.07 -4.09
C VAL A 29 20.43 -1.29 -3.61
N LYS A 30 20.95 -2.00 -2.60
CA LYS A 30 20.31 -3.22 -2.07
C LYS A 30 18.92 -2.91 -1.51
N ASN A 31 18.79 -1.85 -0.73
CA ASN A 31 17.51 -1.46 -0.14
C ASN A 31 16.54 -0.94 -1.20
N ALA A 32 17.02 -0.21 -2.21
CA ALA A 32 16.18 0.25 -3.31
C ALA A 32 15.59 -0.93 -4.11
N ILE A 33 16.41 -1.94 -4.41
CA ILE A 33 15.96 -3.15 -5.09
C ILE A 33 14.92 -3.89 -4.24
N THR A 34 15.20 -4.10 -2.95
CA THR A 34 14.24 -4.75 -2.04
C THR A 34 12.93 -3.98 -1.93
N GLY A 35 13.00 -2.66 -1.81
CA GLY A 35 11.82 -1.80 -1.77
C GLY A 35 11.00 -1.86 -3.07
N LEU A 36 11.67 -1.86 -4.23
CA LEU A 36 11.02 -1.98 -5.53
C LEU A 36 10.36 -3.36 -5.70
N ALA A 37 11.04 -4.44 -5.28
CA ALA A 37 10.48 -5.79 -5.31
C ALA A 37 9.21 -5.89 -4.47
N LEU A 38 9.21 -5.33 -3.25
CA LEU A 38 8.04 -5.28 -2.38
C LEU A 38 6.90 -4.46 -3.02
N MET A 39 7.20 -3.29 -3.57
CA MET A 39 6.21 -2.45 -4.25
C MET A 39 5.55 -3.20 -5.41
N VAL A 40 6.35 -3.81 -6.29
CA VAL A 40 5.83 -4.60 -7.42
C VAL A 40 4.97 -5.76 -6.94
N PHE A 41 5.41 -6.49 -5.91
CA PHE A 41 4.66 -7.61 -5.36
C PHE A 41 3.29 -7.18 -4.85
N VAL A 42 3.22 -6.14 -4.01
CA VAL A 42 1.97 -5.65 -3.44
C VAL A 42 1.04 -5.11 -4.52
N THR A 43 1.54 -4.29 -5.45
CA THR A 43 0.74 -3.77 -6.56
C THR A 43 0.20 -4.89 -7.45
N SER A 44 0.99 -5.95 -7.68
CA SER A 44 0.58 -7.10 -8.48
C SER A 44 -0.56 -7.85 -7.81
N VAL A 45 -0.45 -8.14 -6.50
CA VAL A 45 -1.52 -8.78 -5.73
C VAL A 45 -2.78 -7.94 -5.77
N TYR A 46 -2.68 -6.63 -5.48
CA TYR A 46 -3.83 -5.71 -5.49
C TYR A 46 -4.52 -5.62 -6.86
N SER A 47 -3.73 -5.53 -7.94
CA SER A 47 -4.30 -5.46 -9.29
C SER A 47 -4.95 -6.79 -9.68
N TRP A 48 -4.34 -7.91 -9.29
CA TRP A 48 -4.87 -9.23 -9.55
C TRP A 48 -6.19 -9.48 -8.81
N THR A 49 -6.31 -9.06 -7.55
CA THR A 49 -7.56 -9.25 -6.79
C THR A 49 -8.73 -8.53 -7.42
N ILE A 50 -8.54 -7.30 -7.92
CA ILE A 50 -9.59 -6.58 -8.66
C ILE A 50 -10.03 -7.39 -9.89
N LYS A 51 -9.07 -7.92 -10.67
CA LYS A 51 -9.37 -8.70 -11.87
C LYS A 51 -10.03 -10.06 -11.56
N ALA A 52 -9.62 -10.69 -10.47
CA ALA A 52 -10.09 -12.01 -10.07
C ALA A 52 -11.50 -11.97 -9.45
N VAL A 53 -11.83 -10.93 -8.67
CA VAL A 53 -13.13 -10.79 -8.00
C VAL A 53 -14.22 -10.25 -8.95
N SER A 54 -13.85 -9.49 -9.98
CA SER A 54 -14.81 -8.89 -10.92
C SER A 54 -15.62 -9.87 -11.79
N GLN A 55 -15.45 -11.19 -11.61
CA GLN A 55 -15.99 -12.22 -12.50
C GLN A 55 -17.00 -13.11 -11.77
N ASP A 56 -18.02 -12.51 -11.14
CA ASP A 56 -19.20 -13.28 -10.74
C ASP A 56 -20.22 -13.21 -11.89
N GLU A 57 -20.41 -14.33 -12.58
CA GLU A 57 -21.38 -14.44 -13.68
C GLU A 57 -22.75 -14.79 -13.08
N PHE A 58 -23.60 -13.78 -12.90
CA PHE A 58 -24.96 -13.91 -12.35
C PHE A 58 -25.95 -14.61 -13.30
N GLU A 59 -25.52 -15.67 -14.01
CA GLU A 59 -26.35 -16.41 -14.96
C GLU A 59 -27.48 -17.19 -14.27
N ASP A 60 -27.29 -17.55 -12.99
CA ASP A 60 -28.27 -18.25 -12.18
C ASP A 60 -29.29 -17.31 -11.51
N VAL A 61 -29.03 -16.00 -11.51
CA VAL A 61 -29.92 -14.99 -10.95
C VAL A 61 -31.01 -14.63 -11.95
N LYS A 62 -32.17 -15.26 -11.78
CA LYS A 62 -33.39 -14.95 -12.55
C LYS A 62 -33.94 -13.60 -12.10
N VAL A 63 -33.66 -12.53 -12.84
CA VAL A 63 -34.29 -11.22 -12.64
C VAL A 63 -35.75 -11.25 -13.13
N PRO A 64 -36.74 -11.09 -12.24
CA PRO A 64 -38.13 -11.01 -12.67
C PRO A 64 -38.36 -9.71 -13.44
N ASN A 65 -39.04 -9.81 -14.59
CA ASN A 65 -39.32 -8.69 -15.50
C ASN A 65 -40.29 -7.64 -14.92
N ILE A 66 -40.83 -7.88 -13.72
CA ILE A 66 -41.81 -7.02 -13.06
C ILE A 66 -41.28 -6.73 -11.66
N PRO A 67 -41.05 -5.45 -11.30
CA PRO A 67 -40.68 -5.11 -9.93
C PRO A 67 -41.78 -5.59 -9.00
N VAL A 68 -41.41 -6.40 -8.00
CA VAL A 68 -42.33 -6.89 -6.98
C VAL A 68 -42.96 -5.68 -6.30
N LYS A 69 -44.27 -5.49 -6.48
CA LYS A 69 -45.02 -4.52 -5.68
C LYS A 69 -45.06 -5.06 -4.26
N THR A 70 -44.25 -4.48 -3.37
CA THR A 70 -44.36 -4.70 -1.92
C THR A 70 -45.72 -4.17 -1.48
N ASN A 71 -46.72 -5.04 -1.43
CA ASN A 71 -48.00 -4.74 -0.84
C ASN A 71 -47.82 -4.80 0.68
N SER A 72 -47.46 -3.67 1.27
CA SER A 72 -47.43 -3.45 2.71
C SER A 72 -48.86 -3.44 3.28
N SER A 73 -49.48 -4.61 3.40
CA SER A 73 -50.76 -4.75 4.10
C SER A 73 -51.04 -6.23 4.40
N GLU A 74 -50.44 -6.75 5.47
CA GLU A 74 -50.99 -7.91 6.15
C GLU A 74 -51.01 -7.61 7.65
N THR A 75 -52.05 -6.86 8.03
CA THR A 75 -52.54 -6.75 9.41
C THR A 75 -53.28 -8.04 9.72
N LYS A 76 -52.79 -8.81 10.69
CA LYS A 76 -53.58 -9.84 11.36
C LYS A 76 -53.28 -9.82 12.84
#